data_AF-A0A536UKU5-F1
#
_entry.id   AF-A0A536UKU5-F1
#
_cell.length_a   1.000
_cell.length_b   1.000
_cell.length_c   1.000
_cell.angle_alpha   90.00
_cell.angle_beta   90.00
_cell.angle_gamma   90.00
#
_symmetry.space_group_name_H-M   'P 1'
#
loop_
_entity.id
_entity.type
_entity.pdbx_description
1 polymer ?
#
loop_
_entity_poly.entity_id
_entity_poly.type
_entity_poly.pdbx_seq_one_letter_code
_entity_poly.pdbx_strand_id
1 'polypeptide(L)'
;MQSGNQQQAADQLSISNSIGSLRMLGAIDWREFAESNSVIERTLRQDPGAVYGRMDFATRDRYRHAVERLAKTSDASEAAVADAALKLARESAARPSGDDPAAHVGFHLIDKGLPNLERIVRARRTPLDNIWRAGREHPLFYYLGAITLVTASLAGALLFTAYGDGAREWLLAAVGIVSLIASSHAAVELVNWVVQMIVAPHPLPRMDFSAGIPSASHTLVVVPTMLTSAADIEDLAEALEVRFLANRDRNLHFGLLTDFPDAEQEVLPQDASLLELARRSIEELNAKYGDAAGGTANDELEAALAGDGDRHGPFFLFHRARSWNAQERIWMGFERKRGKLADLNAFLRGTGNAFTFVVGNTAVLSGVKYVISLDTDTQLPRDSARQFVGAMAHPLNRPRFDAAGGDRGAALVTRGYGILQPRVAVSLPGTNRSRYARLFGGETGIDPYTRAVSDVYQDVFGEGSFIGKGIYDVDAFERALTGRLPLNRILSHDLLEGCYARAGLFSDVQLYEEFPSRYSADVSRRHRWIRGDWQLARWILPRVPGADGRLHRNPLSGLSRWKIFDNLRRSLVPPALTSLLLLGWIALDRSWFWTLTVLGILVVPSVVATFLDLLRKAPEVLLLQHL
;
A
#
# COMPACT_ATOMS: atom_id res chain seq x y z
N MET A 1 -65.49 10.48 29.96
CA MET A 1 -64.51 11.46 29.45
C MET A 1 -63.22 11.51 30.27
N GLN A 2 -63.26 11.54 31.62
CA GLN A 2 -62.03 11.58 32.45
C GLN A 2 -61.08 10.38 32.27
N SER A 3 -61.61 9.16 32.19
CA SER A 3 -60.82 7.94 31.97
C SER A 3 -60.12 7.93 30.59
N GLY A 4 -60.82 8.35 29.53
CA GLY A 4 -60.23 8.48 28.19
C GLY A 4 -59.11 9.52 28.10
N ASN A 5 -59.26 10.68 28.76
CA ASN A 5 -58.21 11.71 28.79
C ASN A 5 -56.97 11.27 29.58
N GLN A 6 -57.14 10.48 30.65
CA GLN A 6 -56.01 9.92 31.41
C GLN A 6 -55.24 8.88 30.59
N GLN A 7 -55.94 8.03 29.84
CA GLN A 7 -55.31 7.04 28.95
C GLN A 7 -54.55 7.71 27.82
N GLN A 8 -55.13 8.74 27.21
CA GLN A 8 -54.49 9.49 26.13
C GLN A 8 -53.24 10.26 26.61
N ALA A 9 -53.26 10.79 27.83
CA ALA A 9 -52.10 11.42 28.46
C ALA A 9 -50.99 10.42 28.82
N ALA A 10 -51.36 9.23 29.31
CA ALA A 10 -50.40 8.14 29.59
C ALA A 10 -49.73 7.62 28.30
N ASP A 11 -50.50 7.47 27.22
CA ASP A 11 -49.98 7.05 25.91
C ASP A 11 -49.05 8.13 25.32
N GLN A 12 -49.40 9.42 25.42
CA GLN A 12 -48.51 10.51 25.00
C GLN A 12 -47.20 10.54 25.79
N LEU A 13 -47.24 10.34 27.11
CA LEU A 13 -46.04 10.25 27.95
C LEU A 13 -45.18 9.02 27.59
N SER A 14 -45.81 7.87 27.33
CA SER A 14 -45.11 6.65 26.91
C SER A 14 -44.41 6.81 25.56
N ILE A 15 -45.10 7.41 24.58
CA ILE A 15 -44.52 7.71 23.27
C ILE A 15 -43.38 8.72 23.41
N SER A 16 -43.56 9.78 24.19
CA SER A 16 -42.52 10.79 24.45
C SER A 16 -41.30 10.18 25.14
N ASN A 17 -41.49 9.31 26.14
CA ASN A 17 -40.40 8.61 26.81
C ASN A 17 -39.71 7.60 25.89
N SER A 18 -40.44 6.93 25.01
CA SER A 18 -39.87 6.01 24.02
C SER A 18 -39.03 6.75 22.98
N ILE A 19 -39.52 7.88 22.45
CA ILE A 19 -38.78 8.74 21.53
C ILE A 19 -37.56 9.35 22.23
N GLY A 20 -37.72 9.83 23.46
CA GLY A 20 -36.62 10.36 24.28
C GLY A 20 -35.55 9.32 24.55
N SER A 21 -35.95 8.08 24.89
CA SER A 21 -35.04 6.96 25.13
C SER A 21 -34.33 6.53 23.84
N LEU A 22 -35.03 6.44 22.71
CA LEU A 22 -34.42 6.12 21.41
C LEU A 22 -33.44 7.21 20.96
N ARG A 23 -33.77 8.48 21.20
CA ARG A 23 -32.89 9.62 20.90
C ARG A 23 -31.67 9.63 21.82
N MET A 24 -31.84 9.27 23.10
CA MET A 24 -30.73 9.10 24.03
C MET A 24 -29.84 7.92 23.63
N LEU A 25 -30.40 6.75 23.32
CA LEU A 25 -29.67 5.57 22.84
C LEU A 25 -28.94 5.85 21.52
N GLY A 26 -29.50 6.68 20.64
CA GLY A 26 -28.86 7.13 19.42
C GLY A 26 -27.80 8.21 19.61
N ALA A 27 -27.82 8.95 20.73
CA ALA A 27 -26.84 9.98 21.08
C ALA A 27 -25.65 9.45 21.89
N ILE A 28 -25.77 8.27 22.51
CA ILE A 28 -24.68 7.62 23.22
C ILE A 28 -23.65 7.11 22.20
N ASP A 29 -22.39 7.51 22.35
CA ASP A 29 -21.30 6.84 21.65
C ASP A 29 -21.06 5.47 22.31
N TRP A 30 -21.70 4.45 21.75
CA TRP A 30 -21.57 3.07 22.20
C TRP A 30 -20.12 2.58 22.23
N ARG A 31 -19.24 3.16 21.41
CA ARG A 31 -17.82 2.81 21.39
C ARG A 31 -17.15 3.25 22.69
N GLU A 32 -17.33 4.51 23.07
CA GLU A 32 -16.76 5.06 24.30
C GLU A 32 -17.35 4.40 25.55
N PHE A 33 -18.67 4.14 25.54
CA PHE A 33 -19.34 3.44 26.64
C PHE A 33 -18.81 2.01 26.85
N ALA A 34 -18.68 1.23 25.77
CA ALA A 34 -18.18 -0.15 25.84
C ALA A 34 -16.72 -0.20 26.31
N GLU A 35 -15.88 0.73 25.83
CA GLU A 35 -14.49 0.82 26.26
C GLU A 35 -14.35 1.20 27.73
N SER A 36 -15.14 2.17 28.21
CA SER A 36 -15.09 2.64 29.60
C SER A 36 -15.48 1.58 30.63
N ASN A 37 -16.31 0.61 30.25
CA ASN A 37 -16.82 -0.44 31.13
C ASN A 37 -16.13 -1.80 30.95
N SER A 38 -15.26 -1.95 29.94
CA SER A 38 -14.58 -3.22 29.65
C SER A 38 -13.36 -3.46 30.55
N VAL A 39 -13.32 -4.61 31.23
CA VAL A 39 -12.14 -5.04 32.00
C VAL A 39 -10.94 -5.26 31.07
N ILE A 40 -11.18 -5.79 29.87
CA ILE A 40 -10.14 -6.05 28.86
C ILE A 40 -9.52 -4.73 28.41
N GLU A 41 -10.35 -3.72 28.11
CA GLU A 41 -9.88 -2.39 27.71
C GLU A 41 -9.00 -1.78 28.81
N ARG A 42 -9.45 -1.83 30.07
CA ARG A 42 -8.68 -1.32 31.22
C ARG A 42 -7.35 -2.04 31.39
N THR A 43 -7.30 -3.37 31.21
CA THR A 43 -6.05 -4.14 31.27
C THR A 43 -5.11 -3.76 30.13
N LEU A 44 -5.59 -3.78 28.88
CA LEU A 44 -4.74 -3.50 27.71
C LEU A 44 -4.23 -2.05 27.68
N ARG A 45 -4.96 -1.09 28.27
CA ARG A 45 -4.49 0.30 28.46
C ARG A 45 -3.26 0.42 29.37
N GLN A 46 -2.96 -0.60 30.17
CA GLN A 46 -1.73 -0.65 30.99
C GLN A 46 -0.50 -1.09 30.19
N ASP A 47 -0.60 -1.17 28.86
CA ASP A 47 0.50 -1.37 27.93
C ASP A 47 1.72 -0.50 28.31
N PRO A 48 2.94 -1.08 28.42
CA PRO A 48 4.11 -0.37 28.96
C PRO A 48 4.43 0.97 28.26
N GLY A 49 4.19 1.07 26.95
CA GLY A 49 4.40 2.29 26.17
C GLY A 49 3.19 3.21 26.05
N ALA A 50 2.09 2.90 26.75
CA ALA A 50 0.78 3.53 26.60
C ALA A 50 0.38 3.68 25.11
N VAL A 51 0.79 2.72 24.27
CA VAL A 51 0.50 2.77 22.82
C VAL A 51 -0.94 2.36 22.61
N TYR A 52 -1.40 1.31 23.31
CA TYR A 52 -2.73 0.76 23.14
C TYR A 52 -3.84 1.82 23.18
N GLY A 53 -3.85 2.67 24.21
CA GLY A 53 -4.87 3.71 24.38
C GLY A 53 -4.82 4.85 23.35
N ARG A 54 -3.74 4.95 22.57
CA ARG A 54 -3.55 5.93 21.49
C ARG A 54 -3.78 5.35 20.10
N MET A 55 -4.15 4.07 19.99
CA MET A 55 -4.48 3.43 18.73
C MET A 55 -5.89 3.80 18.28
N ASP A 56 -6.13 3.73 16.97
CA ASP A 56 -7.48 3.91 16.46
C ASP A 56 -8.43 2.83 16.99
N PHE A 57 -9.73 3.13 16.97
CA PHE A 57 -10.74 2.21 17.49
C PHE A 57 -10.67 0.84 16.81
N ALA A 58 -10.51 0.80 15.48
CA ALA A 58 -10.47 -0.45 14.72
C ALA A 58 -9.29 -1.36 15.12
N THR A 59 -8.10 -0.78 15.37
CA THR A 59 -6.95 -1.55 15.86
C THR A 59 -7.19 -2.07 17.28
N ARG A 60 -7.71 -1.23 18.19
CA ARG A 60 -8.05 -1.66 19.56
C ARG A 60 -9.09 -2.77 19.57
N ASP A 61 -10.09 -2.66 18.71
CA ASP A 61 -11.17 -3.63 18.56
C ASP A 61 -10.66 -4.97 18.05
N ARG A 62 -9.78 -4.97 17.04
CA ARG A 62 -9.11 -6.17 16.58
C ARG A 62 -8.32 -6.88 17.69
N TYR A 63 -7.69 -6.12 18.59
CA TYR A 63 -6.95 -6.70 19.71
C TYR A 63 -7.90 -7.33 20.73
N ARG A 64 -9.06 -6.71 20.99
CA ARG A 64 -10.12 -7.28 21.82
C ARG A 64 -10.69 -8.57 21.21
N HIS A 65 -10.95 -8.59 19.91
CA HIS A 65 -11.36 -9.81 19.20
C HIS A 65 -10.29 -10.91 19.22
N ALA A 66 -9.00 -10.56 19.21
CA ALA A 66 -7.93 -11.54 19.38
C ALA A 66 -7.97 -12.18 20.79
N VAL A 67 -8.23 -11.38 21.83
CA VAL A 67 -8.44 -11.86 23.21
C VAL A 67 -9.65 -12.79 23.29
N GLU A 68 -10.80 -12.36 22.75
CA GLU A 68 -12.05 -13.13 22.71
C GLU A 68 -11.84 -14.49 22.02
N ARG A 69 -11.19 -14.50 20.84
CA ARG A 69 -10.88 -15.73 20.11
C ARG A 69 -10.02 -16.69 20.91
N LEU A 70 -8.99 -16.18 21.60
CA LEU A 70 -8.11 -16.99 22.44
C LEU A 70 -8.83 -17.52 23.69
N ALA A 71 -9.69 -16.73 24.31
CA ALA A 71 -10.51 -17.17 25.43
C ALA A 71 -11.50 -18.27 25.01
N LYS A 72 -12.20 -18.11 23.87
CA LYS A 72 -13.12 -19.11 23.30
C LYS A 72 -12.47 -20.46 23.00
N THR A 73 -11.17 -20.44 22.72
CA THR A 73 -10.39 -21.63 22.39
C THR A 73 -9.58 -22.16 23.57
N SER A 74 -9.57 -21.51 24.73
CA SER A 74 -8.83 -21.93 25.92
C SER A 74 -9.75 -22.16 27.12
N ASP A 75 -9.17 -22.62 28.23
CA ASP A 75 -9.87 -22.66 29.52
C ASP A 75 -9.70 -21.34 30.30
N ALA A 76 -9.05 -20.34 29.71
CA ALA A 76 -8.79 -19.04 30.32
C ALA A 76 -9.92 -18.04 30.03
N SER A 77 -10.23 -17.18 31.00
CA SER A 77 -11.14 -16.05 30.76
C SER A 77 -10.48 -14.98 29.89
N GLU A 78 -11.29 -14.12 29.25
CA GLU A 78 -10.79 -12.99 28.45
C GLU A 78 -9.86 -12.07 29.27
N ALA A 79 -10.19 -11.82 30.53
CA ALA A 79 -9.34 -11.07 31.45
C ALA A 79 -7.98 -11.75 31.67
N ALA A 80 -7.96 -13.07 31.88
CA ALA A 80 -6.72 -13.82 32.05
C ALA A 80 -5.84 -13.83 30.80
N VAL A 81 -6.45 -13.89 29.60
CA VAL A 81 -5.73 -13.77 28.32
C VAL A 81 -5.12 -12.37 28.18
N ALA A 82 -5.89 -11.31 28.48
CA ALA A 82 -5.40 -9.93 28.44
C ALA A 82 -4.23 -9.70 29.42
N ASP A 83 -4.34 -10.21 30.65
CA ASP A 83 -3.28 -10.13 31.66
C ASP A 83 -2.02 -10.90 31.23
N ALA A 84 -2.17 -12.06 30.60
CA ALA A 84 -1.03 -12.83 30.07
C ALA A 84 -0.30 -12.06 28.96
N ALA A 85 -1.04 -11.43 28.03
CA ALA A 85 -0.45 -10.59 26.99
C ALA A 85 0.27 -9.37 27.57
N LEU A 86 -0.33 -8.72 28.57
CA LEU A 86 0.26 -7.59 29.28
C LEU A 86 1.53 -7.99 30.05
N LYS A 87 1.53 -9.15 30.71
CA LYS A 87 2.69 -9.67 31.41
C LYS A 87 3.87 -9.89 30.46
N LEU A 88 3.62 -10.52 29.32
CA LEU A 88 4.66 -10.69 28.29
C LEU A 88 5.20 -9.36 27.77
N ALA A 89 4.33 -8.38 27.55
CA ALA A 89 4.75 -7.03 27.14
C ALA A 89 5.63 -6.37 28.20
N ARG A 90 5.28 -6.46 29.49
CA ARG A 90 6.09 -5.93 30.61
C ARG A 90 7.43 -6.63 30.74
N GLU A 91 7.47 -7.95 30.60
CA GLU A 91 8.71 -8.74 30.63
C GLU A 91 9.67 -8.35 29.50
N SER A 92 9.14 -8.09 28.30
CA SER A 92 9.94 -7.57 27.18
C SER A 92 10.38 -6.12 27.39
N ALA A 93 9.50 -5.26 27.92
CA ALA A 93 9.83 -3.87 28.22
C ALA A 93 10.94 -3.72 29.27
N ALA A 94 11.04 -4.67 30.21
CA ALA A 94 12.08 -4.69 31.23
C ALA A 94 13.48 -5.07 30.70
N ARG A 95 13.59 -5.56 29.45
CA ARG A 95 14.88 -5.89 28.86
C ARG A 95 15.58 -4.62 28.37
N PRO A 96 16.91 -4.50 28.51
CA PRO A 96 17.67 -3.29 28.14
C PRO A 96 17.77 -3.00 26.63
N SER A 97 16.95 -3.61 25.78
CA SER A 97 16.85 -3.31 24.35
C SER A 97 15.80 -2.22 24.12
N GLY A 98 16.25 -0.99 23.91
CA GLY A 98 15.35 0.11 23.53
C GLY A 98 14.55 -0.21 22.26
N ASP A 99 13.24 0.08 22.30
CA ASP A 99 12.30 -0.05 21.17
C ASP A 99 12.04 -1.50 20.70
N ASP A 100 12.03 -2.48 21.61
CA ASP A 100 11.57 -3.85 21.32
C ASP A 100 10.05 -3.87 21.00
N PRO A 101 9.61 -4.28 19.80
CA PRO A 101 8.18 -4.41 19.49
C PRO A 101 7.46 -5.37 20.44
N ALA A 102 8.16 -6.32 21.05
CA ALA A 102 7.58 -7.23 22.04
C ALA A 102 7.22 -6.54 23.36
N ALA A 103 7.66 -5.30 23.59
CA ALA A 103 7.24 -4.47 24.72
C ALA A 103 5.81 -3.91 24.58
N HIS A 104 5.15 -4.16 23.45
CA HIS A 104 3.77 -3.75 23.18
C HIS A 104 2.82 -4.97 23.18
N VAL A 105 1.66 -4.83 23.80
CA VAL A 105 0.65 -5.92 23.89
C VAL A 105 0.23 -6.47 22.52
N GLY A 106 0.16 -5.63 21.49
CA GLY A 106 -0.20 -6.04 20.14
C GLY A 106 0.72 -7.09 19.53
N PHE A 107 2.01 -7.07 19.87
CA PHE A 107 2.97 -8.07 19.38
C PHE A 107 2.58 -9.50 19.80
N HIS A 108 2.05 -9.64 21.01
CA HIS A 108 1.64 -10.93 21.57
C HIS A 108 0.21 -11.32 21.17
N LEU A 109 -0.62 -10.39 20.72
CA LEU A 109 -2.01 -10.65 20.34
C LEU A 109 -2.19 -10.94 18.84
N ILE A 110 -1.45 -10.26 17.97
CA ILE A 110 -1.68 -10.31 16.52
C ILE A 110 -0.43 -10.56 15.67
N ASP A 111 0.76 -10.61 16.28
CA ASP A 111 2.05 -10.76 15.57
C ASP A 111 2.82 -12.00 16.10
N LYS A 112 4.15 -12.04 15.92
CA LYS A 112 5.03 -13.18 16.22
C LYS A 112 5.05 -13.62 17.69
N GLY A 113 4.51 -12.83 18.63
CA GLY A 113 4.34 -13.23 20.02
C GLY A 113 3.12 -14.14 20.25
N LEU A 114 2.15 -14.17 19.32
CA LEU A 114 0.91 -14.95 19.44
C LEU A 114 1.12 -16.44 19.73
N PRO A 115 2.05 -17.17 19.07
CA PRO A 115 2.25 -18.58 19.38
C PRO A 115 2.76 -18.84 20.80
N ASN A 116 3.43 -17.86 21.42
CA ASN A 116 3.85 -17.95 22.82
C ASN A 116 2.67 -17.73 23.77
N LEU A 117 1.83 -16.72 23.48
CA LEU A 117 0.61 -16.45 24.24
C LEU A 117 -0.35 -17.64 24.21
N GLU A 118 -0.59 -18.23 23.03
CA GLU A 118 -1.42 -19.44 22.86
C GLU A 118 -0.95 -20.60 23.76
N ARG A 119 0.37 -20.77 23.90
CA ARG A 119 0.96 -21.83 24.74
C ARG A 119 0.71 -21.56 26.22
N ILE A 120 0.83 -20.30 26.66
CA ILE A 120 0.62 -19.89 28.05
C ILE A 120 -0.83 -20.08 28.46
N VAL A 121 -1.77 -19.69 27.60
CA VAL A 121 -3.22 -19.81 27.87
C VAL A 121 -3.77 -21.20 27.57
N ARG A 122 -2.94 -22.13 27.07
CA ARG A 122 -3.33 -23.50 26.67
C ARG A 122 -4.51 -23.52 25.70
N ALA A 123 -4.46 -22.66 24.69
CA ALA A 123 -5.47 -22.66 23.63
C ALA A 123 -5.54 -24.03 22.93
N ARG A 124 -6.73 -24.63 22.92
CA ARG A 124 -7.06 -25.86 22.20
C ARG A 124 -6.90 -25.58 20.71
N ARG A 125 -6.26 -26.51 20.01
CA ARG A 125 -5.97 -26.41 18.59
C ARG A 125 -6.69 -27.50 17.84
N THR A 126 -7.24 -27.16 16.68
CA THR A 126 -7.74 -28.15 15.75
C THR A 126 -6.57 -28.79 14.97
N PRO A 127 -6.71 -30.01 14.45
CA PRO A 127 -5.69 -30.61 13.58
C PRO A 127 -5.40 -29.77 12.33
N LEU A 128 -6.43 -29.07 11.82
CA LEU A 128 -6.30 -28.14 10.70
C LEU A 128 -5.38 -26.96 11.05
N ASP A 129 -5.46 -26.41 12.27
CA ASP A 129 -4.60 -25.32 12.72
C ASP A 129 -3.12 -25.70 12.71
N ASN A 130 -2.81 -26.96 13.01
CA ASN A 130 -1.43 -27.46 12.97
C ASN A 130 -0.90 -27.57 11.53
N ILE A 131 -1.73 -27.98 10.57
CA ILE A 131 -1.38 -28.00 9.14
C ILE A 131 -1.15 -26.57 8.62
N TRP A 132 -2.07 -25.65 8.94
CA TRP A 132 -1.94 -24.24 8.56
C TRP A 132 -0.69 -23.60 9.15
N ARG A 133 -0.34 -23.97 10.40
CA ARG A 133 0.88 -23.48 11.06
C ARG A 133 2.16 -24.00 10.39
N ALA A 134 2.23 -25.28 10.05
CA ALA A 134 3.35 -25.82 9.28
C ALA A 134 3.49 -25.09 7.92
N GLY A 135 2.36 -24.77 7.28
CA GLY A 135 2.31 -23.92 6.09
C GLY A 135 2.87 -22.51 6.29
N ARG A 136 2.68 -21.91 7.48
CA ARG A 136 3.17 -20.56 7.84
C ARG A 136 4.66 -20.50 8.16
N GLU A 137 5.32 -21.63 8.43
CA GLU A 137 6.78 -21.64 8.66
C GLU A 137 7.55 -21.50 7.34
N HIS A 138 7.01 -22.04 6.24
CA HIS A 138 7.60 -21.96 4.91
C HIS A 138 6.57 -21.59 3.82
N PRO A 139 5.89 -20.43 3.94
CA PRO A 139 4.76 -20.08 3.08
C PRO A 139 5.17 -20.00 1.60
N LEU A 140 6.39 -19.55 1.31
CA LEU A 140 6.89 -19.42 -0.05
C LEU A 140 7.07 -20.78 -0.73
N PHE A 141 7.53 -21.79 0.02
CA PHE A 141 7.74 -23.12 -0.53
C PHE A 141 6.41 -23.75 -0.96
N TYR A 142 5.39 -23.69 -0.11
CA TYR A 142 4.07 -24.24 -0.43
C TYR A 142 3.36 -23.45 -1.54
N TYR A 143 3.44 -22.12 -1.51
CA TYR A 143 2.86 -21.26 -2.53
C TYR A 143 3.47 -21.51 -3.93
N LEU A 144 4.81 -21.48 -4.03
CA LEU A 144 5.49 -21.76 -5.29
C LEU A 144 5.40 -23.22 -5.71
N GLY A 145 5.37 -24.15 -4.75
CA GLY A 145 5.15 -25.57 -4.99
C GLY A 145 3.79 -25.83 -5.63
N ALA A 146 2.72 -25.20 -5.11
CA ALA A 146 1.38 -25.30 -5.68
C ALA A 146 1.32 -24.73 -7.10
N ILE A 147 1.89 -23.53 -7.34
CA ILE A 147 1.94 -22.92 -8.67
C ILE A 147 2.70 -23.82 -9.66
N THR A 148 3.86 -24.33 -9.24
CA THR A 148 4.71 -25.19 -10.07
C THR A 148 4.00 -26.49 -10.41
N LEU A 149 3.36 -27.12 -9.43
CA LEU A 149 2.62 -28.37 -9.62
C LEU A 149 1.47 -28.18 -10.62
N VAL A 150 0.61 -27.19 -10.41
CA VAL A 150 -0.52 -26.91 -11.31
C VAL A 150 -0.03 -26.55 -12.71
N THR A 151 1.02 -25.73 -12.82
CA THR A 151 1.63 -25.36 -14.11
C THR A 151 2.15 -26.59 -14.84
N ALA A 152 2.92 -27.44 -14.16
CA ALA A 152 3.51 -28.64 -14.74
C ALA A 152 2.45 -29.67 -15.14
N SER A 153 1.39 -29.84 -14.34
CA SER A 153 0.28 -30.74 -14.67
C SER A 153 -0.48 -30.27 -15.91
N LEU A 154 -0.83 -28.98 -16.00
CA LEU A 154 -1.54 -28.43 -17.15
C LEU A 154 -0.66 -28.46 -18.42
N ALA A 155 0.58 -27.98 -18.33
CA ALA A 155 1.50 -27.98 -19.46
C ALA A 155 1.85 -29.42 -19.90
N GLY A 156 2.00 -30.34 -18.95
CA GLY A 156 2.21 -31.77 -19.21
C GLY A 156 1.03 -32.42 -19.92
N ALA A 157 -0.21 -32.07 -19.55
CA ALA A 157 -1.40 -32.55 -20.25
C ALA A 157 -1.44 -32.06 -21.71
N LEU A 158 -1.14 -30.77 -21.94
CA LEU A 158 -1.07 -30.20 -23.29
C LEU A 158 0.04 -30.83 -24.14
N LEU A 159 1.21 -31.05 -23.53
CA LEU A 159 2.33 -31.71 -24.20
C LEU A 159 1.99 -33.17 -24.54
N PHE A 160 1.33 -33.89 -23.62
CA PHE A 160 0.87 -35.26 -23.85
C PHE A 160 -0.15 -35.34 -24.99
N THR A 161 -1.08 -34.37 -25.09
CA THR A 161 -2.01 -34.31 -26.22
C THR A 161 -1.29 -34.09 -27.55
N ALA A 162 -0.33 -33.16 -27.60
CA ALA A 162 0.46 -32.92 -28.81
C ALA A 162 1.32 -34.13 -29.20
N TYR A 163 1.86 -34.86 -28.22
CA TYR A 163 2.60 -36.10 -28.45
C TYR A 163 1.71 -37.21 -28.99
N GLY A 164 0.50 -37.37 -28.43
CA GLY A 164 -0.50 -38.34 -28.90
C GLY A 164 -0.97 -38.08 -30.33
N ASP A 165 -0.95 -36.81 -30.76
CA ASP A 165 -1.21 -36.39 -32.15
C ASP A 165 -0.01 -36.59 -33.09
N GLY A 166 1.10 -37.16 -32.61
CA GLY A 166 2.28 -37.45 -33.43
C GLY A 166 3.11 -36.23 -33.82
N ALA A 167 3.05 -35.14 -33.02
CA ALA A 167 3.86 -33.95 -33.27
C ALA A 167 5.37 -34.27 -33.28
N ARG A 168 6.12 -33.58 -34.16
CA ARG A 168 7.58 -33.73 -34.27
C ARG A 168 8.29 -33.24 -33.01
N GLU A 169 9.47 -33.77 -32.72
CA GLU A 169 10.24 -33.47 -31.49
C GLU A 169 10.47 -31.97 -31.24
N TRP A 170 10.88 -31.21 -32.27
CA TRP A 170 11.08 -29.76 -32.14
C TRP A 170 9.77 -29.01 -31.87
N LEU A 171 8.65 -29.49 -32.42
CA LEU A 171 7.32 -28.91 -32.22
C LEU A 171 6.83 -29.20 -30.80
N LEU A 172 7.10 -30.40 -30.27
CA LEU A 172 6.85 -30.74 -28.87
C LEU A 172 7.65 -29.85 -27.92
N ALA A 173 8.92 -29.57 -28.21
CA ALA A 173 9.70 -28.63 -27.42
C ALA A 173 9.09 -27.22 -27.44
N ALA A 174 8.69 -26.73 -28.61
CA ALA A 174 8.03 -25.44 -28.76
C ALA A 174 6.71 -25.36 -28.00
N VAL A 175 5.84 -26.37 -28.17
CA VAL A 175 4.56 -26.49 -27.45
C VAL A 175 4.80 -26.59 -25.95
N GLY A 176 5.80 -27.34 -25.49
CA GLY A 176 6.14 -27.47 -24.08
C GLY A 176 6.53 -26.13 -23.45
N ILE A 177 7.43 -25.37 -24.09
CA ILE A 177 7.85 -24.04 -23.59
C ILE A 177 6.68 -23.07 -23.55
N VAL A 178 5.90 -22.99 -24.63
CA VAL A 178 4.76 -22.08 -24.73
C VAL A 178 3.66 -22.47 -23.74
N SER A 179 3.38 -23.75 -23.60
CA SER A 179 2.37 -24.28 -22.66
C SER A 179 2.78 -24.03 -21.21
N LEU A 180 4.07 -24.16 -20.85
CA LEU A 180 4.53 -23.80 -19.51
C LEU A 180 4.24 -22.35 -19.15
N ILE A 181 4.50 -21.42 -20.07
CA ILE A 181 4.22 -19.99 -19.85
C ILE A 181 2.71 -19.73 -19.81
N ALA A 182 1.94 -20.28 -20.76
CA ALA A 182 0.49 -20.11 -20.82
C ALA A 182 -0.21 -20.69 -19.58
N SER A 183 0.09 -21.94 -19.21
CA SER A 183 -0.49 -22.62 -18.05
C SER A 183 -0.09 -21.98 -16.73
N SER A 184 1.08 -21.34 -16.64
CA SER A 184 1.49 -20.62 -15.43
C SER A 184 0.55 -19.46 -15.07
N HIS A 185 -0.13 -18.87 -16.06
CA HIS A 185 -1.11 -17.81 -15.80
C HIS A 185 -2.32 -18.34 -15.02
N ALA A 186 -2.97 -19.39 -15.55
CA ALA A 186 -4.09 -20.04 -14.89
C ALA A 186 -3.69 -20.62 -13.52
N ALA A 187 -2.47 -21.17 -13.41
CA ALA A 187 -1.97 -21.70 -12.15
C ALA A 187 -1.83 -20.62 -11.07
N VAL A 188 -1.23 -19.46 -11.40
CA VAL A 188 -1.09 -18.34 -10.46
C VAL A 188 -2.45 -17.78 -10.05
N GLU A 189 -3.37 -17.60 -11.01
CA GLU A 189 -4.72 -17.11 -10.70
C GLU A 189 -5.50 -18.06 -9.80
N LEU A 190 -5.49 -19.36 -10.12
CA LEU A 190 -6.15 -20.38 -9.32
C LEU A 190 -5.57 -20.46 -7.90
N VAL A 191 -4.25 -20.49 -7.76
CA VAL A 191 -3.60 -20.56 -6.44
C VAL A 191 -3.88 -19.28 -5.64
N ASN A 192 -3.78 -18.10 -6.26
CA ASN A 192 -4.10 -16.84 -5.60
C ASN A 192 -5.54 -16.81 -5.10
N TRP A 193 -6.47 -17.26 -5.94
CA TRP A 193 -7.88 -17.34 -5.59
C TRP A 193 -8.13 -18.33 -4.43
N VAL A 194 -7.53 -19.52 -4.45
CA VAL A 194 -7.60 -20.48 -3.33
C VAL A 194 -7.04 -19.88 -2.05
N VAL A 195 -5.91 -19.17 -2.12
CA VAL A 195 -5.32 -18.50 -0.97
C VAL A 195 -6.26 -17.45 -0.39
N GLN A 196 -6.86 -16.59 -1.22
CA GLN A 196 -7.80 -15.55 -0.78
C GLN A 196 -9.06 -16.12 -0.12
N MET A 197 -9.48 -17.34 -0.51
CA MET A 197 -10.59 -18.01 0.16
C MET A 197 -10.28 -18.50 1.57
N ILE A 198 -9.01 -18.74 1.88
CA ILE A 198 -8.60 -19.44 3.11
C ILE A 198 -7.88 -18.50 4.09
N VAL A 199 -7.22 -17.46 3.57
CA VAL A 199 -6.46 -16.51 4.36
C VAL A 199 -7.28 -15.24 4.53
N ALA A 200 -7.62 -14.91 5.78
CA ALA A 200 -8.33 -13.67 6.10
C ALA A 200 -7.44 -12.45 5.84
N PRO A 201 -8.01 -11.31 5.39
CA PRO A 201 -7.28 -10.05 5.28
C PRO A 201 -6.72 -9.58 6.62
N HIS A 202 -5.47 -9.11 6.62
CA HIS A 202 -4.82 -8.55 7.82
C HIS A 202 -4.59 -7.05 7.65
N PRO A 203 -5.55 -6.17 8.04
CA PRO A 203 -5.33 -4.72 7.97
C PRO A 203 -4.15 -4.32 8.86
N LEU A 204 -3.42 -3.28 8.49
CA LEU A 204 -2.28 -2.83 9.28
C LEU A 204 -2.78 -2.07 10.52
N PRO A 205 -2.23 -2.35 11.73
CA PRO A 205 -2.60 -1.61 12.92
C PRO A 205 -2.12 -0.15 12.82
N ARG A 206 -2.87 0.81 13.35
CA ARG A 206 -2.53 2.24 13.26
C ARG A 206 -2.82 3.03 14.53
N MET A 207 -2.09 4.12 14.70
CA MET A 207 -2.34 5.12 15.73
C MET A 207 -3.56 5.98 15.39
N ASP A 208 -4.23 6.53 16.42
CA ASP A 208 -5.30 7.51 16.26
C ASP A 208 -4.73 8.92 16.17
N PHE A 209 -4.72 9.49 14.97
CA PHE A 209 -4.34 10.88 14.70
C PHE A 209 -5.55 11.72 14.25
N SER A 210 -6.77 11.35 14.67
CA SER A 210 -7.99 12.14 14.42
C SER A 210 -7.92 13.56 15.01
N ALA A 211 -7.23 13.75 16.13
CA ALA A 211 -6.99 15.06 16.75
C ALA A 211 -5.81 15.85 16.13
N GLY A 212 -5.01 15.21 15.28
CA GLY A 212 -3.88 15.81 14.60
C GLY A 212 -2.62 14.94 14.61
N ILE A 213 -1.71 15.20 13.67
CA ILE A 213 -0.42 14.51 13.55
C ILE A 213 0.56 15.07 14.60
N PRO A 214 1.21 14.22 15.42
CA PRO A 214 2.24 14.68 16.36
C PRO A 214 3.49 15.21 15.64
N SER A 215 4.20 16.15 16.26
CA SER A 215 5.46 16.70 15.71
C SER A 215 6.53 15.63 15.43
N ALA A 216 6.58 14.56 16.23
CA ALA A 216 7.47 13.42 16.02
C ALA A 216 7.13 12.58 14.77
N SER A 217 6.00 12.85 14.11
CA SER A 217 5.53 12.20 12.88
C SER A 217 5.27 13.22 11.77
N HIS A 218 5.98 14.35 11.81
CA HIS A 218 5.92 15.39 10.81
C HIS A 218 6.07 14.82 9.40
N THR A 219 5.16 15.19 8.51
CA THR A 219 5.02 14.57 7.20
C THR A 219 4.97 15.61 6.09
N LEU A 220 5.61 15.31 4.96
CA LEU A 220 5.54 16.11 3.74
C LEU A 220 4.86 15.30 2.62
N VAL A 221 3.77 15.83 2.07
CA VAL A 221 3.14 15.31 0.86
C VAL A 221 3.83 15.92 -0.34
N VAL A 222 4.31 15.10 -1.27
CA VAL A 222 5.00 15.56 -2.47
C VAL A 222 4.38 15.01 -3.75
N VAL A 223 4.34 15.87 -4.78
CA VAL A 223 3.89 15.52 -6.13
C VAL A 223 5.06 15.71 -7.10
N PRO A 224 5.75 14.63 -7.51
CA PRO A 224 6.76 14.70 -8.56
C PRO A 224 6.11 14.95 -9.93
N THR A 225 6.40 16.09 -10.54
CA THR A 225 5.76 16.53 -11.81
C THR A 225 6.71 17.33 -12.71
N MET A 226 6.31 17.59 -13.95
CA MET A 226 7.08 18.43 -14.88
C MET A 226 6.34 19.75 -15.14
N LEU A 227 7.09 20.84 -15.31
CA LEU A 227 6.53 22.13 -15.71
C LEU A 227 6.41 22.19 -17.24
N THR A 228 5.24 21.81 -17.77
CA THR A 228 5.00 21.67 -19.21
C THR A 228 4.40 22.91 -19.87
N SER A 229 3.39 23.52 -19.24
CA SER A 229 2.70 24.70 -19.76
C SER A 229 2.13 25.56 -18.63
N ALA A 230 1.71 26.79 -18.94
CA ALA A 230 1.10 27.68 -17.96
C ALA A 230 -0.21 27.10 -17.38
N ALA A 231 -1.07 26.55 -18.24
CA ALA A 231 -2.32 25.91 -17.82
C ALA A 231 -2.07 24.71 -16.90
N ASP A 232 -1.08 23.86 -17.24
CA ASP A 232 -0.74 22.72 -16.38
C ASP A 232 -0.24 23.17 -15.00
N ILE A 233 0.45 24.32 -14.90
CA ILE A 233 0.94 24.86 -13.63
C ILE A 233 -0.22 25.38 -12.77
N GLU A 234 -1.20 26.03 -13.38
CA GLU A 234 -2.42 26.47 -12.71
C GLU A 234 -3.19 25.26 -12.16
N ASP A 235 -3.39 24.22 -12.98
CA ASP A 235 -4.03 22.95 -12.58
C ASP A 235 -3.26 22.26 -11.44
N LEU A 236 -1.92 22.28 -11.49
CA LEU A 236 -1.06 21.72 -10.43
C LEU A 236 -1.24 22.46 -9.11
N ALA A 237 -1.31 23.79 -9.14
CA ALA A 237 -1.51 24.62 -7.95
C ALA A 237 -2.90 24.39 -7.35
N GLU A 238 -3.95 24.36 -8.17
CA GLU A 238 -5.32 24.05 -7.73
C GLU A 238 -5.38 22.63 -7.12
N ALA A 239 -4.79 21.64 -7.79
CA ALA A 239 -4.80 20.28 -7.28
C ALA A 239 -4.00 20.14 -5.97
N LEU A 240 -2.95 20.94 -5.77
CA LEU A 240 -2.21 20.98 -4.49
C LEU A 240 -3.05 21.61 -3.38
N GLU A 241 -3.79 22.68 -3.69
CA GLU A 241 -4.73 23.32 -2.79
C GLU A 241 -5.84 22.37 -2.35
N VAL A 242 -6.45 21.62 -3.28
CA VAL A 242 -7.47 20.61 -2.97
C VAL A 242 -6.94 19.54 -2.01
N ARG A 243 -5.71 19.06 -2.22
CA ARG A 243 -5.07 18.07 -1.33
C ARG A 243 -4.84 18.64 0.08
N PHE A 244 -4.43 19.90 0.18
CA PHE A 244 -4.30 20.62 1.45
C PHE A 244 -5.64 20.77 2.16
N LEU A 245 -6.68 21.26 1.46
CA LEU A 245 -8.01 21.45 2.05
C LEU A 245 -8.63 20.13 2.52
N ALA A 246 -8.37 19.04 1.82
CA ALA A 246 -8.81 17.70 2.22
C ALA A 246 -8.05 17.13 3.42
N ASN A 247 -6.82 17.60 3.69
CA ASN A 247 -5.93 17.05 4.71
C ASN A 247 -5.22 18.20 5.47
N ARG A 248 -5.96 19.00 6.23
CA ARG A 248 -5.39 20.10 7.01
C ARG A 248 -4.82 19.58 8.33
N ASP A 249 -3.55 19.87 8.57
CA ASP A 249 -2.86 19.55 9.82
C ASP A 249 -1.62 20.45 9.98
N ARG A 250 -1.27 20.81 11.22
CA ARG A 250 -0.08 21.64 11.53
C ARG A 250 1.23 20.96 11.13
N ASN A 251 1.31 19.64 11.29
CA ASN A 251 2.50 18.84 11.01
C ASN A 251 2.36 18.09 9.67
N LEU A 252 1.62 18.66 8.73
CA LEU A 252 1.50 18.19 7.35
C LEU A 252 1.74 19.33 6.37
N HIS A 253 2.68 19.13 5.46
CA HIS A 253 3.03 20.11 4.44
C HIS A 253 2.88 19.53 3.05
N PHE A 254 2.84 20.39 2.03
CA PHE A 254 2.55 20.03 0.65
C PHE A 254 3.61 20.62 -0.28
N GLY A 255 4.17 19.81 -1.17
CA GLY A 255 5.26 20.22 -2.05
C GLY A 255 5.14 19.72 -3.48
N LEU A 256 5.56 20.55 -4.43
CA LEU A 256 5.81 20.12 -5.81
C LEU A 256 7.29 19.81 -6.00
N LEU A 257 7.62 18.62 -6.53
CA LEU A 257 8.98 18.28 -6.98
C LEU A 257 9.04 18.37 -8.49
N THR A 258 9.66 19.41 -9.00
CA THR A 258 9.52 19.82 -10.40
C THR A 258 10.83 19.69 -11.17
N ASP A 259 10.70 19.20 -12.41
CA ASP A 259 11.73 19.30 -13.44
C ASP A 259 11.11 19.99 -14.67
N PHE A 260 11.94 20.40 -15.62
CA PHE A 260 11.45 20.69 -16.96
C PHE A 260 11.35 19.43 -17.84
N PRO A 261 10.54 19.46 -18.92
CA PRO A 261 10.50 18.38 -19.92
C PRO A 261 11.87 18.15 -20.58
N ASP A 262 12.12 16.92 -21.02
CA ASP A 262 13.34 16.53 -21.73
C ASP A 262 13.55 17.43 -22.98
N ALA A 263 14.79 17.91 -23.20
CA ALA A 263 15.12 18.87 -24.26
C ALA A 263 16.53 18.67 -24.85
N GLU A 264 16.78 19.19 -26.05
CA GLU A 264 18.11 19.16 -26.69
C GLU A 264 19.12 20.13 -26.07
N GLN A 265 18.64 21.12 -25.31
CA GLN A 265 19.43 22.14 -24.63
C GLN A 265 19.14 22.13 -23.14
N GLU A 266 20.12 22.52 -22.32
CA GLU A 266 19.98 22.58 -20.86
C GLU A 266 18.87 23.56 -20.44
N VAL A 267 18.82 24.72 -21.10
CA VAL A 267 17.88 25.81 -20.83
C VAL A 267 17.14 26.18 -22.11
N LEU A 268 15.81 26.30 -22.03
CA LEU A 268 14.94 26.79 -23.09
C LEU A 268 14.40 28.18 -22.75
N PRO A 269 14.03 29.01 -23.75
CA PRO A 269 13.53 30.36 -23.52
C PRO A 269 12.29 30.44 -22.61
N GLN A 270 11.43 29.41 -22.61
CA GLN A 270 10.18 29.40 -21.84
C GLN A 270 10.39 29.01 -20.37
N ASP A 271 11.51 28.35 -20.03
CA ASP A 271 11.74 27.76 -18.70
C ASP A 271 11.61 28.80 -17.58
N ALA A 272 12.21 29.98 -17.76
CA ALA A 272 12.17 31.05 -16.76
C ALA A 272 10.74 31.53 -16.48
N SER A 273 9.92 31.68 -17.52
CA SER A 273 8.52 32.09 -17.37
C SER A 273 7.66 31.04 -16.67
N LEU A 274 7.89 29.75 -16.96
CA LEU A 274 7.17 28.65 -16.31
C LEU A 274 7.55 28.53 -14.84
N LEU A 275 8.85 28.64 -14.53
CA LEU A 275 9.32 28.60 -13.14
C LEU A 275 8.81 29.78 -12.32
N GLU A 276 8.80 30.98 -12.91
CA GLU A 276 8.27 32.18 -12.26
C GLU A 276 6.76 32.07 -11.99
N LEU A 277 5.99 31.49 -12.92
CA LEU A 277 4.57 31.22 -12.69
C LEU A 277 4.39 30.23 -11.53
N ALA A 278 5.10 29.11 -11.55
CA ALA A 278 5.05 28.11 -10.47
C ALA A 278 5.43 28.71 -9.11
N ARG A 279 6.45 29.58 -9.07
CA ARG A 279 6.85 30.32 -7.88
C ARG A 279 5.68 31.16 -7.33
N ARG A 280 5.09 32.00 -8.18
CA ARG A 280 3.98 32.88 -7.80
C ARG A 280 2.78 32.09 -7.30
N SER A 281 2.38 31.02 -7.99
CA SER A 281 1.25 30.19 -7.56
C SER A 281 1.46 29.60 -6.16
N ILE A 282 2.67 29.15 -5.83
CA ILE A 282 2.97 28.62 -4.48
C ILE A 282 3.04 29.74 -3.44
N GLU A 283 3.60 30.91 -3.77
CA GLU A 283 3.61 32.07 -2.89
C GLU A 283 2.19 32.60 -2.61
N GLU A 284 1.31 32.62 -3.61
CA GLU A 284 -0.10 32.99 -3.47
C GLU A 284 -0.85 32.02 -2.55
N LEU A 285 -0.61 30.71 -2.69
CA LEU A 285 -1.16 29.71 -1.77
C LEU A 285 -0.63 29.90 -0.34
N ASN A 286 0.65 30.18 -0.17
CA ASN A 286 1.24 30.46 1.13
C ASN A 286 0.70 31.77 1.74
N ALA A 287 0.48 32.81 0.95
CA ALA A 287 -0.13 34.05 1.40
C ALA A 287 -1.60 33.83 1.80
N LYS A 288 -2.34 32.99 1.06
CA LYS A 288 -3.74 32.64 1.32
C LYS A 288 -3.92 31.81 2.60
N TYR A 289 -2.97 30.94 2.91
CA TYR A 289 -3.10 29.94 3.97
C TYR A 289 -2.08 30.05 5.11
N GLY A 290 -1.22 31.08 5.11
CA GLY A 290 -0.15 31.29 6.09
C GLY A 290 -0.60 31.32 7.54
N ASP A 291 -1.84 31.74 7.80
CA ASP A 291 -2.43 31.82 9.15
C ASP A 291 -3.32 30.59 9.49
N ALA A 292 -3.72 29.80 8.50
CA ALA A 292 -4.79 28.80 8.64
C ALA A 292 -4.31 27.37 8.97
N ALA A 293 -3.05 27.22 9.37
CA ALA A 293 -2.48 25.95 9.85
C ALA A 293 -2.83 25.65 11.32
N GLY A 294 -3.51 26.58 12.03
CA GLY A 294 -4.06 26.38 13.37
C GLY A 294 -5.47 25.76 13.31
N GLY A 295 -5.62 24.55 13.83
CA GLY A 295 -6.83 23.74 13.70
C GLY A 295 -7.82 23.84 14.86
N THR A 296 -7.63 24.72 15.85
CA THR A 296 -8.51 24.80 17.03
C THR A 296 -8.85 26.22 17.49
N ALA A 297 -10.00 26.38 18.13
CA ALA A 297 -10.49 27.66 18.67
C ALA A 297 -9.63 28.25 19.81
N ASN A 298 -8.71 27.46 20.39
CA ASN A 298 -7.74 27.96 21.38
C ASN A 298 -6.52 28.63 20.72
N ASP A 299 -6.34 28.47 19.41
CA ASP A 299 -5.14 28.90 18.68
C ASP A 299 -5.16 30.39 18.31
N GLU A 300 -6.32 31.06 18.35
CA GLU A 300 -6.43 32.51 18.08
C GLU A 300 -5.66 33.36 19.11
N LEU A 301 -5.51 32.86 20.35
CA LEU A 301 -4.80 33.55 21.41
C LEU A 301 -3.27 33.36 21.33
N GLU A 302 -2.78 32.21 20.86
CA GLU A 302 -1.34 31.97 20.63
C GLU A 302 -0.86 32.63 19.33
N ALA A 303 -1.68 32.63 18.27
CA ALA A 303 -1.37 33.33 17.02
C ALA A 303 -1.24 34.85 17.19
N ALA A 304 -2.00 35.45 18.13
CA ALA A 304 -1.90 36.87 18.46
C ALA A 304 -0.59 37.25 19.20
N LEU A 305 0.14 36.27 19.74
CA LEU A 305 1.39 36.47 20.48
C LEU A 305 2.65 36.22 19.62
N ALA A 306 2.51 35.57 18.46
CA ALA A 306 3.58 35.40 17.49
C ALA A 306 3.71 36.68 16.64
N GLY A 307 4.87 37.34 16.68
CA GLY A 307 5.12 38.57 15.94
C GLY A 307 4.96 38.42 14.41
N ASP A 308 4.70 39.54 13.75
CA ASP A 308 4.31 39.71 12.33
C ASP A 308 5.32 39.15 11.28
N GLY A 309 6.46 38.58 11.72
CA GLY A 309 7.57 38.16 10.86
C GLY A 309 7.66 36.67 10.53
N ASP A 310 6.83 35.82 11.14
CA ASP A 310 6.97 34.34 11.09
C ASP A 310 5.76 33.63 10.45
N ARG A 311 5.03 34.33 9.57
CA ARG A 311 3.88 33.76 8.85
C ARG A 311 4.37 32.82 7.74
N HIS A 312 4.28 31.52 7.99
CA HIS A 312 4.80 30.50 7.10
C HIS A 312 3.69 29.61 6.57
N GLY A 313 3.48 29.66 5.25
CA GLY A 313 2.49 28.81 4.59
C GLY A 313 2.96 27.35 4.43
N PRO A 314 2.02 26.40 4.28
CA PRO A 314 2.30 24.96 4.27
C PRO A 314 2.77 24.43 2.90
N PHE A 315 2.96 25.30 1.90
CA PHE A 315 3.26 24.92 0.52
C PHE A 315 4.71 25.16 0.14
N PHE A 316 5.25 24.22 -0.64
CA PHE A 316 6.64 24.19 -1.05
C PHE A 316 6.78 23.95 -2.55
N LEU A 317 7.79 24.57 -3.15
CA LEU A 317 8.25 24.25 -4.51
C LEU A 317 9.70 23.83 -4.42
N PHE A 318 10.03 22.70 -5.02
CA PHE A 318 11.41 22.28 -5.23
C PHE A 318 11.62 22.07 -6.72
N HIS A 319 12.57 22.80 -7.30
CA HIS A 319 12.82 22.75 -8.72
C HIS A 319 14.26 22.36 -9.01
N ARG A 320 14.44 21.47 -9.99
CA ARG A 320 15.74 21.01 -10.48
C ARG A 320 15.92 21.41 -11.94
N ALA A 321 17.14 21.82 -12.27
CA ALA A 321 17.53 22.05 -13.66
C ALA A 321 17.67 20.71 -14.42
N ARG A 322 17.66 20.80 -15.77
CA ARG A 322 18.01 19.64 -16.60
C ARG A 322 19.49 19.30 -16.41
N SER A 323 19.80 18.01 -16.53
CA SER A 323 21.16 17.49 -16.51
C SER A 323 21.41 16.67 -17.78
N TRP A 324 22.61 16.73 -18.33
CA TRP A 324 22.95 15.97 -19.53
C TRP A 324 22.97 14.46 -19.22
N ASN A 325 22.12 13.71 -19.91
CA ASN A 325 22.15 12.25 -19.87
C ASN A 325 22.95 11.71 -21.05
N ALA A 326 24.14 11.19 -20.79
CA ALA A 326 25.03 10.67 -21.85
C ALA A 326 24.49 9.43 -22.58
N GLN A 327 23.61 8.64 -21.96
CA GLN A 327 23.04 7.43 -22.55
C GLN A 327 21.89 7.75 -23.50
N GLU A 328 20.99 8.64 -23.07
CA GLU A 328 19.82 9.09 -23.85
C GLU A 328 20.18 10.25 -24.80
N ARG A 329 21.35 10.88 -24.61
CA ARG A 329 21.86 12.04 -25.37
C ARG A 329 20.88 13.22 -25.36
N ILE A 330 20.28 13.48 -24.21
CA ILE A 330 19.29 14.54 -24.01
C ILE A 330 19.50 15.21 -22.65
N TRP A 331 19.11 16.47 -22.54
CA TRP A 331 19.01 17.17 -21.27
C TRP A 331 17.68 16.82 -20.61
N MET A 332 17.74 16.26 -19.40
CA MET A 332 16.55 15.78 -18.69
C MET A 332 16.74 15.86 -17.18
N GLY A 333 15.63 15.79 -16.44
CA GLY A 333 15.69 15.68 -14.98
C GLY A 333 16.45 14.44 -14.52
N PHE A 334 17.44 14.62 -13.64
CA PHE A 334 18.27 13.53 -13.13
C PHE A 334 17.39 12.42 -12.53
N GLU A 335 17.51 11.21 -13.09
CA GLU A 335 16.77 9.99 -12.72
C GLU A 335 15.24 10.12 -12.56
N ARG A 336 14.64 11.13 -13.19
CA ARG A 336 13.19 11.38 -13.18
C ARG A 336 12.63 11.33 -11.74
N LYS A 337 11.55 10.56 -11.51
CA LYS A 337 10.86 10.46 -10.21
C LYS A 337 11.77 9.97 -9.08
N ARG A 338 12.58 8.94 -9.34
CA ARG A 338 13.53 8.42 -8.34
C ARG A 338 14.51 9.48 -7.88
N GLY A 339 15.10 10.20 -8.83
CA GLY A 339 16.04 11.28 -8.53
C GLY A 339 15.39 12.41 -7.74
N LYS A 340 14.15 12.80 -8.07
CA LYS A 340 13.42 13.83 -7.31
C LYS A 340 13.28 13.47 -5.83
N LEU A 341 12.90 12.23 -5.55
CA LEU A 341 12.74 11.74 -4.18
C LEU A 341 14.08 11.61 -3.46
N ALA A 342 15.12 11.14 -4.15
CA ALA A 342 16.47 11.05 -3.59
C ALA A 342 17.04 12.45 -3.23
N ASP A 343 16.91 13.42 -4.14
CA ASP A 343 17.35 14.80 -3.91
C ASP A 343 16.55 15.47 -2.80
N LEU A 344 15.23 15.18 -2.72
CA LEU A 344 14.40 15.63 -1.60
C LEU A 344 14.88 15.04 -0.28
N ASN A 345 15.11 13.73 -0.21
CA ASN A 345 15.55 13.09 1.02
C ASN A 345 16.90 13.63 1.50
N ALA A 346 17.84 13.86 0.57
CA ALA A 346 19.12 14.51 0.86
C ALA A 346 18.94 15.94 1.40
N PHE A 347 18.01 16.70 0.81
CA PHE A 347 17.64 18.04 1.27
C PHE A 347 17.04 18.03 2.68
N LEU A 348 16.08 17.13 2.95
CA LEU A 348 15.43 16.98 4.25
C LEU A 348 16.40 16.56 5.37
N ARG A 349 17.54 15.96 5.02
CA ARG A 349 18.59 15.54 5.97
C ARG A 349 19.81 16.46 5.96
N GLY A 350 19.81 17.53 5.17
CA GLY A 350 20.93 18.46 5.06
C GLY A 350 22.22 17.83 4.53
N THR A 351 22.13 16.68 3.86
CA THR A 351 23.30 15.97 3.29
C THR A 351 23.62 16.42 1.87
N GLY A 352 22.69 17.12 1.20
CA GLY A 352 22.89 17.74 -0.10
C GLY A 352 21.71 18.63 -0.50
N ASN A 353 21.93 19.51 -1.47
CA ASN A 353 20.88 20.30 -2.10
C ASN A 353 21.10 20.35 -3.61
N ALA A 354 20.35 19.54 -4.35
CA ALA A 354 20.37 19.51 -5.81
C ALA A 354 19.31 20.45 -6.44
N PHE A 355 18.49 21.11 -5.62
CA PHE A 355 17.47 22.04 -6.11
C PHE A 355 18.10 23.38 -6.46
N THR A 356 17.88 23.83 -7.70
CA THR A 356 18.33 25.14 -8.16
C THR A 356 17.42 26.26 -7.65
N PHE A 357 16.17 25.92 -7.33
CA PHE A 357 15.19 26.87 -6.83
C PHE A 357 14.24 26.20 -5.82
N VAL A 358 14.02 26.87 -4.69
CA VAL A 358 13.15 26.38 -3.59
C VAL A 358 12.27 27.54 -3.09
N VAL A 359 10.97 27.27 -2.91
CA VAL A 359 9.99 28.19 -2.31
C VAL A 359 9.42 27.56 -1.04
N GLY A 360 9.15 28.38 -0.03
CA GLY A 360 8.61 27.98 1.27
C GLY A 360 9.66 28.02 2.39
N ASN A 361 9.21 27.98 3.65
CA ASN A 361 10.12 28.00 4.80
C ASN A 361 10.73 26.62 5.05
N THR A 362 11.96 26.42 4.59
CA THR A 362 12.63 25.13 4.68
C THR A 362 13.06 24.76 6.11
N ALA A 363 13.08 25.71 7.05
CA ALA A 363 13.45 25.45 8.44
C ALA A 363 12.48 24.47 9.13
N VAL A 364 11.19 24.48 8.75
CA VAL A 364 10.23 23.52 9.32
C VAL A 364 10.46 22.10 8.81
N LEU A 365 11.15 21.92 7.68
CA LEU A 365 11.28 20.61 7.04
C LEU A 365 12.32 19.70 7.67
N SER A 366 13.21 20.21 8.53
CA SER A 366 14.22 19.38 9.21
C SER A 366 13.62 18.31 10.11
N GLY A 367 12.38 18.51 10.56
CA GLY A 367 11.62 17.56 11.39
C GLY A 367 10.90 16.47 10.61
N VAL A 368 10.86 16.55 9.27
CA VAL A 368 10.07 15.62 8.44
C VAL A 368 10.59 14.20 8.61
N LYS A 369 9.73 13.35 9.14
CA LYS A 369 9.97 11.93 9.35
C LYS A 369 9.45 11.09 8.19
N TYR A 370 8.27 11.44 7.68
CA TYR A 370 7.60 10.70 6.63
C TYR A 370 7.38 11.55 5.38
N VAL A 371 7.42 10.92 4.22
CA VAL A 371 7.03 11.54 2.95
C VAL A 371 5.92 10.73 2.30
N ILE A 372 4.86 11.41 1.87
CA ILE A 372 3.79 10.83 1.06
C ILE A 372 4.05 11.22 -0.38
N SER A 373 4.45 10.28 -1.23
CA SER A 373 4.65 10.50 -2.67
C SER A 373 3.39 10.15 -3.45
N LEU A 374 2.91 11.10 -4.26
CA LEU A 374 1.73 10.97 -5.11
C LEU A 374 2.10 11.27 -6.57
N ASP A 375 1.42 10.66 -7.54
CA ASP A 375 1.53 11.11 -8.94
C ASP A 375 0.62 12.33 -9.18
N THR A 376 0.84 13.02 -10.30
CA THR A 376 0.09 14.24 -10.66
C THR A 376 -1.43 13.99 -10.70
N ASP A 377 -1.84 12.84 -11.24
CA ASP A 377 -3.22 12.38 -11.37
C ASP A 377 -3.77 11.65 -10.14
N THR A 378 -2.97 11.52 -9.07
CA THR A 378 -3.38 10.83 -7.85
C THR A 378 -4.12 11.78 -6.91
N GLN A 379 -5.36 11.43 -6.58
CA GLN A 379 -6.15 12.14 -5.59
C GLN A 379 -5.89 11.58 -4.19
N LEU A 380 -5.68 12.47 -3.23
CA LEU A 380 -5.55 12.16 -1.81
C LEU A 380 -6.88 12.48 -1.12
N PRO A 381 -7.69 11.47 -0.74
CA PRO A 381 -8.98 11.73 -0.12
C PRO A 381 -8.86 12.43 1.22
N ARG A 382 -10.00 12.93 1.69
CA ARG A 382 -10.10 13.60 2.98
C ARG A 382 -9.58 12.72 4.10
N ASP A 383 -8.78 13.31 4.98
CA ASP A 383 -8.24 12.67 6.19
C ASP A 383 -7.46 11.36 5.93
N SER A 384 -7.03 11.09 4.69
CA SER A 384 -6.20 9.92 4.39
C SER A 384 -4.75 10.10 4.84
N ALA A 385 -4.21 11.33 4.78
CA ALA A 385 -2.84 11.62 5.20
C ALA A 385 -2.58 11.19 6.65
N ARG A 386 -3.43 11.63 7.60
CA ARG A 386 -3.32 11.24 9.02
C ARG A 386 -3.39 9.73 9.23
N GLN A 387 -4.13 8.99 8.40
CA GLN A 387 -4.22 7.53 8.47
C GLN A 387 -2.91 6.87 8.01
N PHE A 388 -2.29 7.35 6.92
CA PHE A 388 -0.97 6.90 6.49
C PHE A 388 0.07 7.08 7.59
N VAL A 389 0.09 8.27 8.18
CA VAL A 389 1.04 8.62 9.26
C VAL A 389 0.78 7.78 10.50
N GLY A 390 -0.50 7.58 10.87
CA GLY A 390 -0.91 6.72 11.98
C GLY A 390 -0.47 5.27 11.81
N ALA A 391 -0.56 4.73 10.59
CA ALA A 391 -0.09 3.39 10.27
C ALA A 391 1.44 3.29 10.39
N MET A 392 2.20 4.23 9.82
CA MET A 392 3.67 4.25 9.94
C MET A 392 4.16 4.44 11.38
N ALA A 393 3.44 5.19 12.20
CA ALA A 393 3.81 5.48 13.58
C ALA A 393 3.64 4.28 14.52
N HIS A 394 2.75 3.34 14.17
CA HIS A 394 2.42 2.17 14.98
C HIS A 394 3.66 1.27 15.22
N PRO A 395 3.97 0.84 16.45
CA PRO A 395 5.21 0.11 16.75
C PRO A 395 5.45 -1.16 15.92
N LEU A 396 4.38 -1.91 15.61
CA LEU A 396 4.48 -3.13 14.80
C LEU A 396 4.81 -2.87 13.32
N ASN A 397 4.56 -1.64 12.84
CA ASN A 397 4.84 -1.25 11.45
C ASN A 397 6.20 -0.56 11.31
N ARG A 398 6.87 -0.20 12.41
CA ARG A 398 8.15 0.52 12.36
C ARG A 398 9.24 -0.33 11.71
N PRO A 399 10.00 0.22 10.75
CA PRO A 399 11.02 -0.54 10.03
C PRO A 399 12.16 -0.96 10.96
N ARG A 400 12.56 -2.21 10.85
CA ARG A 400 13.71 -2.80 11.55
C ARG A 400 14.68 -3.41 10.56
N PHE A 401 15.95 -3.14 10.77
CA PHE A 401 17.04 -3.67 9.97
C PHE A 401 17.70 -4.84 10.70
N ASP A 402 18.22 -5.81 9.95
CA ASP A 402 19.03 -6.87 10.53
C ASP A 402 20.36 -6.31 11.08
N ALA A 403 20.74 -6.71 12.29
CA ALA A 403 22.01 -6.38 12.91
C ALA A 403 23.12 -7.41 12.57
N ALA A 404 22.77 -8.56 11.99
CA ALA A 404 23.65 -9.73 11.89
C ALA A 404 24.55 -9.78 10.63
N GLY A 405 24.45 -8.81 9.71
CA GLY A 405 25.35 -8.71 8.56
C GLY A 405 26.56 -7.84 8.87
N GLY A 406 27.72 -8.43 9.18
CA GLY A 406 29.00 -7.72 9.31
C GLY A 406 29.48 -6.98 8.05
N ASP A 407 28.66 -6.97 7.01
CA ASP A 407 28.83 -6.18 5.81
C ASP A 407 27.93 -4.93 5.93
N ARG A 408 28.53 -3.77 6.16
CA ARG A 408 27.82 -2.46 6.28
C ARG A 408 26.94 -2.14 5.05
N GLY A 409 26.99 -2.95 3.98
CA GLY A 409 26.24 -2.79 2.74
C GLY A 409 24.83 -3.43 2.67
N ALA A 410 24.38 -4.22 3.65
CA ALA A 410 23.14 -5.02 3.53
C ALA A 410 22.04 -4.69 4.56
N ALA A 411 21.76 -3.41 4.81
CA ALA A 411 20.61 -2.99 5.61
C ALA A 411 19.30 -3.20 4.83
N LEU A 412 18.75 -4.42 4.86
CA LEU A 412 17.39 -4.72 4.40
C LEU A 412 16.42 -4.53 5.57
N VAL A 413 15.23 -3.98 5.31
CA VAL A 413 14.16 -3.97 6.32
C VAL A 413 13.62 -5.39 6.47
N THR A 414 13.80 -6.01 7.63
CA THR A 414 13.39 -7.40 7.91
C THR A 414 12.10 -7.51 8.71
N ARG A 415 11.70 -6.44 9.41
CA ARG A 415 10.41 -6.33 10.11
C ARG A 415 9.87 -4.91 10.01
N GLY A 416 8.55 -4.77 10.18
CA GLY A 416 7.84 -3.53 9.88
C GLY A 416 8.04 -3.11 8.42
N TYR A 417 7.81 -1.85 8.14
CA TYR A 417 7.69 -1.35 6.78
C TYR A 417 8.42 -0.02 6.64
N GLY A 418 9.34 0.06 5.69
CA GLY A 418 9.94 1.34 5.28
C GLY A 418 9.01 2.13 4.37
N ILE A 419 8.09 1.43 3.69
CA ILE A 419 7.11 2.01 2.76
C ILE A 419 5.75 1.35 2.97
N LEU A 420 4.68 2.13 3.01
CA LEU A 420 3.30 1.64 2.94
C LEU A 420 2.64 2.11 1.64
N GLN A 421 2.18 1.12 0.88
CA GLN A 421 1.43 1.28 -0.36
C GLN A 421 -0.07 1.23 -0.04
N PRO A 422 -0.87 2.26 -0.34
CA PRO A 422 -2.33 2.18 -0.27
C PRO A 422 -2.93 1.37 -1.41
N ARG A 423 -4.20 1.00 -1.24
CA ARG A 423 -5.04 0.57 -2.37
C ARG A 423 -5.19 1.74 -3.35
N VAL A 424 -5.06 1.45 -4.63
CA VAL A 424 -5.36 2.41 -5.69
C VAL A 424 -6.63 1.96 -6.40
N ALA A 425 -7.64 2.83 -6.41
CA ALA A 425 -8.90 2.62 -7.10
C ALA A 425 -9.03 3.57 -8.30
N VAL A 426 -9.83 3.20 -9.28
CA VAL A 426 -10.09 4.08 -10.43
C VAL A 426 -11.16 5.11 -10.05
N SER A 427 -10.87 6.37 -10.32
CA SER A 427 -11.77 7.49 -10.10
C SER A 427 -13.04 7.39 -10.96
N LEU A 428 -14.18 7.77 -10.38
CA LEU A 428 -15.50 7.77 -11.04
C LEU A 428 -15.54 8.65 -12.32
N PRO A 429 -14.94 9.86 -12.36
CA PRO A 429 -14.88 10.65 -13.58
C PRO A 429 -14.03 9.97 -14.67
N GLY A 430 -12.93 9.29 -14.30
CA GLY A 430 -12.00 8.67 -15.24
C GLY A 430 -12.60 7.53 -16.05
N THR A 431 -13.49 6.73 -15.45
CA THR A 431 -14.14 5.59 -16.12
C THR A 431 -15.26 5.99 -17.06
N ASN A 432 -16.01 7.06 -16.77
CA ASN A 432 -17.07 7.54 -17.67
C ASN A 432 -16.57 8.33 -18.89
N ARG A 433 -15.26 8.59 -19.00
CA ARG A 433 -14.68 9.34 -20.13
C ARG A 433 -14.68 8.57 -21.45
N SER A 434 -14.70 7.23 -21.46
CA SER A 434 -14.74 6.48 -22.73
C SER A 434 -15.34 5.08 -22.61
N ARG A 435 -15.76 4.49 -23.75
CA ARG A 435 -16.18 3.08 -23.82
C ARG A 435 -15.05 2.13 -23.40
N TYR A 436 -13.81 2.48 -23.75
CA TYR A 436 -12.64 1.69 -23.40
C TYR A 436 -12.41 1.68 -21.89
N ALA A 437 -12.42 2.86 -21.25
CA ALA A 437 -12.25 2.98 -19.81
C ALA A 437 -13.38 2.29 -19.02
N ARG A 438 -14.62 2.28 -19.54
CA ARG A 438 -15.72 1.52 -18.93
C ARG A 438 -15.54 0.01 -19.01
N LEU A 439 -14.99 -0.51 -20.12
CA LEU A 439 -14.81 -1.95 -20.31
C LEU A 439 -13.58 -2.49 -19.58
N PHE A 440 -12.50 -1.69 -19.51
CA PHE A 440 -11.19 -2.11 -19.01
C PHE A 440 -10.78 -1.46 -17.67
N GLY A 441 -11.52 -0.47 -17.18
CA GLY A 441 -11.18 0.29 -15.97
C GLY A 441 -11.45 -0.41 -14.64
N GLY A 442 -12.04 -1.62 -14.66
CA GLY A 442 -12.32 -2.40 -13.45
C GLY A 442 -13.46 -1.82 -12.59
N GLU A 443 -13.50 -2.21 -11.32
CA GLU A 443 -14.49 -1.73 -10.35
C GLU A 443 -14.33 -0.23 -10.09
N THR A 444 -15.43 0.50 -10.17
CA THR A 444 -15.48 1.95 -10.02
C THR A 444 -16.20 2.36 -8.76
N GLY A 445 -15.66 3.35 -8.04
CA GLY A 445 -16.34 3.99 -6.91
C GLY A 445 -15.86 3.54 -5.54
N ILE A 446 -16.68 3.86 -4.54
CA ILE A 446 -16.45 3.50 -3.14
C ILE A 446 -17.23 2.22 -2.89
N ASP A 447 -16.56 1.12 -2.58
CA ASP A 447 -17.20 -0.07 -2.02
C ASP A 447 -17.57 0.24 -0.55
N PRO A 448 -18.87 0.38 -0.20
CA PRO A 448 -19.27 0.72 1.15
C PRO A 448 -19.29 -0.49 2.10
N TYR A 449 -19.11 -1.71 1.59
CA TYR A 449 -19.26 -2.95 2.34
C TYR A 449 -17.91 -3.64 2.62
N THR A 450 -16.91 -3.49 1.74
CA THR A 450 -15.58 -4.10 1.94
C THR A 450 -14.58 -3.09 2.49
N ARG A 451 -14.30 -3.18 3.80
CA ARG A 451 -13.33 -2.27 4.47
C ARG A 451 -11.86 -2.58 4.17
N ALA A 452 -11.51 -3.82 3.83
CA ALA A 452 -10.15 -4.22 3.49
C ALA A 452 -10.17 -5.29 2.38
N VAL A 453 -9.41 -5.07 1.31
CA VAL A 453 -9.28 -6.03 0.21
C VAL A 453 -8.16 -7.02 0.51
N SER A 454 -8.38 -8.29 0.17
CA SER A 454 -7.36 -9.33 0.30
C SER A 454 -6.26 -9.14 -0.76
N ASP A 455 -5.01 -9.23 -0.33
CA ASP A 455 -3.85 -9.30 -1.21
C ASP A 455 -2.97 -10.46 -0.75
N VAL A 456 -2.72 -11.40 -1.64
CA VAL A 456 -1.98 -12.63 -1.33
C VAL A 456 -0.59 -12.32 -0.76
N TYR A 457 0.08 -11.27 -1.25
CA TYR A 457 1.41 -10.93 -0.79
C TYR A 457 1.38 -10.37 0.64
N GLN A 458 0.45 -9.46 0.93
CA GLN A 458 0.27 -8.93 2.28
C GLN A 458 -0.28 -9.96 3.25
N ASP A 459 -1.30 -10.73 2.88
CA ASP A 459 -2.04 -11.60 3.80
C ASP A 459 -1.26 -12.87 4.14
N VAL A 460 -0.49 -13.42 3.21
CA VAL A 460 0.32 -14.63 3.45
C VAL A 460 1.71 -14.29 3.95
N PHE A 461 2.35 -13.27 3.38
CA PHE A 461 3.76 -12.99 3.63
C PHE A 461 4.01 -11.72 4.45
N GLY A 462 2.98 -10.91 4.69
CA GLY A 462 3.10 -9.63 5.36
C GLY A 462 3.91 -8.61 4.55
N GLU A 463 3.95 -8.72 3.21
CA GLU A 463 4.72 -7.82 2.33
C GLU A 463 3.94 -7.47 1.06
N GLY A 464 3.55 -6.21 0.88
CA GLY A 464 2.92 -5.71 -0.34
C GLY A 464 3.91 -5.45 -1.50
N SER A 465 3.40 -4.89 -2.60
CA SER A 465 4.20 -4.44 -3.74
C SER A 465 4.07 -2.93 -3.89
N PHE A 466 5.18 -2.21 -3.91
CA PHE A 466 5.16 -0.76 -4.09
C PHE A 466 5.00 -0.41 -5.58
N ILE A 467 4.08 0.50 -5.87
CA ILE A 467 3.75 0.96 -7.24
C ILE A 467 3.99 2.46 -7.40
N GLY A 468 4.88 3.03 -6.57
CA GLY A 468 5.32 4.42 -6.66
C GLY A 468 4.44 5.42 -5.91
N LYS A 469 3.46 4.96 -5.14
CA LYS A 469 2.52 5.82 -4.41
C LYS A 469 2.38 5.37 -2.97
N GLY A 470 2.36 6.30 -2.04
CA GLY A 470 2.17 5.98 -0.63
C GLY A 470 3.14 6.74 0.26
N ILE A 471 3.28 6.25 1.48
CA ILE A 471 4.07 6.88 2.53
C ILE A 471 5.34 6.08 2.80
N TYR A 472 6.46 6.76 3.04
CA TYR A 472 7.70 6.13 3.46
C TYR A 472 8.38 6.87 4.61
N ASP A 473 9.14 6.13 5.41
CA ASP A 473 10.03 6.69 6.45
C ASP A 473 11.34 7.10 5.78
N VAL A 474 11.67 8.39 5.84
CA VAL A 474 12.80 8.96 5.08
C VAL A 474 14.11 8.28 5.47
N ASP A 475 14.36 8.07 6.76
CA ASP A 475 15.60 7.48 7.25
C ASP A 475 15.68 5.99 6.92
N ALA A 476 14.58 5.27 7.05
CA ALA A 476 14.54 3.86 6.69
C ALA A 476 14.69 3.65 5.18
N PHE A 477 14.05 4.50 4.36
CA PHE A 477 14.14 4.46 2.92
C PHE A 477 15.58 4.71 2.45
N GLU A 478 16.22 5.79 2.92
CA GLU A 478 17.62 6.09 2.59
C GLU A 478 18.54 4.95 3.05
N ARG A 479 18.44 4.52 4.30
CA ARG A 479 19.26 3.40 4.82
C ARG A 479 19.10 2.11 3.98
N ALA A 480 17.93 1.88 3.40
CA ALA A 480 17.66 0.72 2.56
C ALA A 480 18.20 0.86 1.12
N LEU A 481 18.34 2.07 0.58
CA LEU A 481 18.54 2.30 -0.86
C LEU A 481 19.80 3.06 -1.24
N THR A 482 20.32 3.95 -0.39
CA THR A 482 21.48 4.80 -0.71
C THR A 482 22.66 3.94 -1.20
N GLY A 483 23.20 4.27 -2.38
CA GLY A 483 24.36 3.60 -2.97
C GLY A 483 24.15 2.17 -3.49
N ARG A 484 22.92 1.65 -3.53
CA ARG A 484 22.65 0.26 -3.96
C ARG A 484 22.31 0.10 -5.42
N LEU A 485 21.69 1.12 -5.98
CA LEU A 485 21.11 1.02 -7.31
C LEU A 485 22.01 1.72 -8.34
N PRO A 486 22.28 1.09 -9.49
CA PRO A 486 23.04 1.73 -10.57
C PRO A 486 22.33 2.99 -11.07
N LEU A 487 23.12 3.99 -11.41
CA LEU A 487 22.62 5.24 -11.96
C LEU A 487 22.13 5.05 -13.41
N ASN A 488 21.07 5.77 -13.79
CA ASN A 488 20.49 5.82 -15.14
C ASN A 488 20.11 4.46 -15.76
N ARG A 489 19.95 3.40 -14.96
CA ARG A 489 19.68 2.04 -15.47
C ARG A 489 18.26 1.56 -15.23
N ILE A 490 17.63 2.00 -14.14
CA ILE A 490 16.37 1.44 -13.65
C ILE A 490 15.24 2.43 -13.93
N LEU A 491 14.33 2.06 -14.82
CA LEU A 491 13.13 2.82 -15.12
C LEU A 491 12.00 2.53 -14.12
N SER A 492 11.75 1.25 -13.84
CA SER A 492 10.75 0.78 -12.86
C SER A 492 11.44 0.54 -11.52
N HIS A 493 11.57 1.61 -10.73
CA HIS A 493 12.25 1.60 -9.44
C HIS A 493 11.31 1.14 -8.31
N ASP A 494 10.01 1.43 -8.43
CA ASP A 494 9.00 1.22 -7.41
C ASP A 494 9.03 -0.19 -6.80
N LEU A 495 8.92 -1.24 -7.63
CA LEU A 495 8.92 -2.61 -7.12
C LEU A 495 10.22 -2.93 -6.36
N LEU A 496 11.35 -2.48 -6.89
CA LEU A 496 12.66 -2.77 -6.32
C LEU A 496 12.87 -2.04 -4.99
N GLU A 497 12.44 -0.79 -4.91
CA GLU A 497 12.44 0.01 -3.68
C GLU A 497 11.58 -0.64 -2.60
N GLY A 498 10.38 -1.09 -2.96
CA GLY A 498 9.52 -1.88 -2.08
C GLY A 498 10.15 -3.20 -1.62
N CYS A 499 11.00 -3.82 -2.44
CA CYS A 499 11.72 -5.03 -2.05
C CYS A 499 12.87 -4.75 -1.06
N TYR A 500 13.52 -3.59 -1.14
CA TYR A 500 14.61 -3.21 -0.23
C TYR A 500 14.10 -2.63 1.10
N ALA A 501 13.13 -1.73 1.02
CA ALA A 501 12.54 -1.05 2.17
C ALA A 501 11.41 -1.85 2.83
N ARG A 502 11.03 -3.01 2.25
CA ARG A 502 9.90 -3.86 2.65
C ARG A 502 8.58 -3.08 2.63
N ALA A 503 7.89 -3.15 1.49
CA ALA A 503 6.58 -2.54 1.32
C ALA A 503 5.49 -3.30 2.10
N GLY A 504 4.62 -2.57 2.78
CA GLY A 504 3.37 -3.09 3.34
C GLY A 504 2.17 -2.58 2.54
N LEU A 505 1.14 -3.40 2.36
CA LEU A 505 -0.12 -2.94 1.78
C LEU A 505 -1.04 -2.38 2.87
N PHE A 506 -1.44 -1.13 2.71
CA PHE A 506 -2.45 -0.47 3.52
C PHE A 506 -3.81 -0.61 2.84
N SER A 507 -4.47 -1.74 3.10
CA SER A 507 -5.62 -2.22 2.31
C SER A 507 -6.94 -1.50 2.57
N ASP A 508 -7.03 -0.75 3.66
CA ASP A 508 -8.24 -0.04 4.11
C ASP A 508 -8.24 1.47 3.82
N VAL A 509 -7.16 2.00 3.25
CA VAL A 509 -7.08 3.37 2.75
C VAL A 509 -6.87 3.37 1.25
N GLN A 510 -7.68 4.17 0.55
CA GLN A 510 -7.72 4.22 -0.90
C GLN A 510 -7.19 5.55 -1.41
N LEU A 511 -6.42 5.50 -2.49
CA LEU A 511 -6.14 6.64 -3.36
C LEU A 511 -6.89 6.45 -4.68
N TYR A 512 -7.22 7.54 -5.34
CA TYR A 512 -7.90 7.48 -6.64
C TYR A 512 -6.99 7.94 -7.77
N GLU A 513 -7.03 7.21 -8.88
CA GLU A 513 -6.31 7.52 -10.11
C GLU A 513 -7.23 7.54 -11.32
N GLU A 514 -6.76 8.14 -12.41
CA GLU A 514 -7.43 8.05 -13.70
C GLU A 514 -6.98 6.81 -14.48
N PHE A 515 -7.94 6.14 -15.15
CA PHE A 515 -7.62 5.05 -16.07
C PHE A 515 -7.42 5.60 -17.50
N PRO A 516 -6.49 5.04 -18.30
CA PRO A 516 -6.29 5.48 -19.68
C PRO A 516 -7.58 5.47 -20.50
N SER A 517 -7.91 6.60 -21.12
CA SER A 517 -9.16 6.75 -21.89
C SER A 517 -9.15 6.03 -23.24
N ARG A 518 -7.98 5.61 -23.74
CA ARG A 518 -7.80 4.98 -25.07
C ARG A 518 -6.84 3.80 -24.99
N TYR A 519 -7.06 2.81 -25.84
CA TYR A 519 -6.20 1.61 -25.96
C TYR A 519 -4.73 1.96 -26.24
N SER A 520 -4.46 2.91 -27.13
CA SER A 520 -3.08 3.32 -27.46
C SER A 520 -2.32 3.88 -26.26
N ALA A 521 -3.01 4.60 -25.36
CA ALA A 521 -2.44 5.12 -24.13
C ALA A 521 -2.14 4.00 -23.12
N ASP A 522 -3.05 3.04 -22.97
CA ASP A 522 -2.83 1.85 -22.12
C ASP A 522 -1.66 1.01 -22.64
N VAL A 523 -1.61 0.69 -23.93
CA VAL A 523 -0.50 -0.08 -24.54
C VAL A 523 0.84 0.65 -24.35
N SER A 524 0.87 1.97 -24.56
CA SER A 524 2.10 2.76 -24.36
C SER A 524 2.57 2.74 -22.90
N ARG A 525 1.63 2.81 -21.94
CA ARG A 525 1.90 2.68 -20.50
C ARG A 525 2.44 1.29 -20.16
N ARG A 526 1.78 0.22 -20.61
CA ARG A 526 2.21 -1.18 -20.39
C ARG A 526 3.56 -1.47 -21.01
N HIS A 527 3.82 -0.99 -22.23
CA HIS A 527 5.12 -1.16 -22.88
C HIS A 527 6.25 -0.52 -22.05
N ARG A 528 6.03 0.68 -21.49
CA ARG A 528 6.99 1.32 -20.58
C ARG A 528 7.26 0.48 -19.34
N TRP A 529 6.20 -0.07 -18.73
CA TRP A 529 6.30 -0.92 -17.54
C TRP A 529 7.03 -2.22 -17.84
N ILE A 530 6.68 -2.93 -18.90
CA ILE A 530 7.33 -4.18 -19.33
C ILE A 530 8.83 -3.94 -19.57
N ARG A 531 9.21 -2.87 -20.28
CA ARG A 531 10.64 -2.53 -20.45
C ARG A 531 11.34 -2.30 -19.11
N GLY A 532 10.69 -1.60 -18.18
CA GLY A 532 11.20 -1.40 -16.83
C GLY A 532 11.37 -2.70 -16.05
N ASP A 533 10.40 -3.61 -16.12
CA ASP A 533 10.47 -4.93 -15.48
C ASP A 533 11.66 -5.75 -16.03
N TRP A 534 11.86 -5.75 -17.35
CA TRP A 534 12.99 -6.45 -17.98
C TRP A 534 14.36 -5.89 -17.58
N GLN A 535 14.46 -4.61 -17.20
CA GLN A 535 15.70 -4.06 -16.63
C GLN A 535 16.01 -4.66 -15.24
N LEU A 536 14.99 -5.11 -14.51
CA LEU A 536 15.11 -5.74 -13.20
C LEU A 536 15.47 -7.23 -13.27
N ALA A 537 15.49 -7.86 -14.44
CA ALA A 537 15.71 -9.30 -14.59
C ALA A 537 16.98 -9.81 -13.87
N ARG A 538 18.02 -8.97 -13.80
CA ARG A 538 19.27 -9.32 -13.10
C ARG A 538 19.10 -9.48 -11.58
N TRP A 539 18.09 -8.86 -10.98
CA TRP A 539 17.74 -9.00 -9.56
C TRP A 539 17.05 -10.33 -9.23
N ILE A 540 16.77 -11.17 -10.23
CA ILE A 540 16.39 -12.57 -10.01
C ILE A 540 17.63 -13.42 -9.75
N LEU A 541 18.83 -12.99 -10.16
CA LEU A 541 20.06 -13.78 -10.03
C LEU A 541 20.71 -13.63 -8.65
N PRO A 542 21.63 -14.54 -8.25
CA PRO A 542 22.31 -14.46 -6.95
C PRO A 542 23.24 -13.26 -6.77
N ARG A 543 23.60 -12.55 -7.85
CA ARG A 543 24.47 -11.36 -7.81
C ARG A 543 23.86 -10.22 -8.60
N VAL A 544 23.89 -9.01 -8.02
CA VAL A 544 23.24 -7.80 -8.53
C VAL A 544 24.24 -6.65 -8.67
N PRO A 545 24.05 -5.73 -9.63
CA PRO A 545 24.92 -4.57 -9.78
C PRO A 545 24.67 -3.55 -8.67
N GLY A 546 25.74 -3.05 -8.06
CA GLY A 546 25.72 -1.90 -7.14
C GLY A 546 25.76 -0.56 -7.88
N ALA A 547 25.74 0.55 -7.13
CA ALA A 547 25.88 1.88 -7.71
C ALA A 547 27.24 2.09 -8.43
N ASP A 548 28.28 1.43 -7.94
CA ASP A 548 29.63 1.40 -8.51
C ASP A 548 29.77 0.50 -9.75
N GLY A 549 28.67 -0.15 -10.18
CA GLY A 549 28.66 -1.10 -11.29
C GLY A 549 29.27 -2.46 -10.96
N ARG A 550 29.82 -2.66 -9.75
CA ARG A 550 30.36 -3.96 -9.30
C ARG A 550 29.22 -4.89 -8.91
N LEU A 551 29.49 -6.19 -8.96
CA LEU A 551 28.51 -7.21 -8.60
C LEU A 551 28.62 -7.57 -7.12
N HIS A 552 27.51 -7.38 -6.42
CA HIS A 552 27.35 -7.71 -5.01
C HIS A 552 26.42 -8.91 -4.86
N ARG A 553 26.47 -9.60 -3.72
CA ARG A 553 25.50 -10.65 -3.41
C ARG A 553 24.10 -10.04 -3.37
N ASN A 554 23.13 -10.72 -3.98
CA ASN A 554 21.75 -10.26 -3.98
C ASN A 554 21.17 -10.37 -2.55
N PRO A 555 20.79 -9.25 -1.91
CA PRO A 555 20.22 -9.25 -0.56
C PRO A 555 18.71 -9.52 -0.56
N LEU A 556 18.06 -9.56 -1.73
CA LEU A 556 16.63 -9.73 -1.84
C LEU A 556 16.17 -11.11 -1.37
N SER A 557 15.03 -11.14 -0.69
CA SER A 557 14.39 -12.37 -0.23
C SER A 557 13.93 -13.24 -1.41
N GLY A 558 13.66 -14.52 -1.16
CA GLY A 558 13.07 -15.41 -2.16
C GLY A 558 11.73 -14.88 -2.70
N LEU A 559 10.93 -14.23 -1.84
CA LEU A 559 9.66 -13.63 -2.21
C LEU A 559 9.86 -12.41 -3.13
N SER A 560 10.79 -11.51 -2.79
CA SER A 560 11.12 -10.36 -3.63
C SER A 560 11.60 -10.79 -5.02
N ARG A 561 12.45 -11.83 -5.09
CA ARG A 561 12.90 -12.42 -6.37
C ARG A 561 11.74 -13.03 -7.16
N TRP A 562 10.79 -13.67 -6.48
CA TRP A 562 9.57 -14.18 -7.10
C TRP A 562 8.70 -13.05 -7.68
N LYS A 563 8.48 -11.94 -6.94
CA LYS A 563 7.71 -10.78 -7.44
C LYS A 563 8.29 -10.25 -8.76
N ILE A 564 9.62 -10.13 -8.84
CA ILE A 564 10.32 -9.69 -10.07
C ILE A 564 10.15 -10.73 -11.19
N PHE A 565 10.34 -12.02 -10.88
CA PHE A 565 10.15 -13.09 -11.86
C PHE A 565 8.71 -13.16 -12.39
N ASP A 566 7.70 -13.00 -11.53
CA ASP A 566 6.29 -13.03 -11.92
C ASP A 566 5.95 -11.88 -12.89
N ASN A 567 6.50 -10.68 -12.69
CA ASN A 567 6.33 -9.58 -13.64
C ASN A 567 6.88 -9.93 -15.04
N LEU A 568 8.08 -10.51 -15.11
CA LEU A 568 8.65 -10.95 -16.39
C LEU A 568 7.80 -12.05 -17.04
N ARG A 569 7.43 -13.07 -16.27
CA ARG A 569 6.55 -14.16 -16.71
C ARG A 569 5.24 -13.61 -17.26
N ARG A 570 4.59 -12.70 -16.54
CA ARG A 570 3.33 -12.06 -16.94
C ARG A 570 3.45 -11.32 -18.27
N SER A 571 4.59 -10.66 -18.53
CA SER A 571 4.84 -10.02 -19.83
C SER A 571 4.92 -11.00 -21.01
N LEU A 572 5.28 -12.26 -20.74
CA LEU A 572 5.39 -13.32 -21.74
C LEU A 572 4.09 -14.11 -21.96
N VAL A 573 3.07 -13.93 -21.11
CA VAL A 573 1.80 -14.66 -21.23
C VAL A 573 1.05 -14.32 -22.52
N PRO A 574 0.82 -13.04 -22.90
CA PRO A 574 0.13 -12.72 -24.15
C PRO A 574 0.80 -13.32 -25.40
N PRO A 575 2.12 -13.15 -25.65
CA PRO A 575 2.75 -13.77 -26.80
C PRO A 575 2.72 -15.30 -26.72
N ALA A 576 2.85 -15.91 -25.55
CA ALA A 576 2.72 -17.37 -25.41
C ALA A 576 1.32 -17.87 -25.81
N LEU A 577 0.25 -17.23 -25.34
CA LEU A 577 -1.12 -17.61 -25.70
C LEU A 577 -1.38 -17.43 -27.21
N THR A 578 -0.90 -16.33 -27.80
CA THR A 578 -0.99 -16.11 -29.25
C THR A 578 -0.20 -17.17 -30.02
N SER A 579 1.02 -17.49 -29.60
CA SER A 579 1.82 -18.56 -30.20
C SER A 579 1.13 -19.92 -30.07
N LEU A 580 0.49 -20.20 -28.93
CA LEU A 580 -0.23 -21.46 -28.73
C LEU A 580 -1.42 -21.59 -29.69
N LEU A 581 -2.17 -20.50 -29.93
CA LEU A 581 -3.23 -20.46 -30.94
C LEU A 581 -2.67 -20.70 -32.34
N LEU A 582 -1.61 -19.99 -32.72
CA LEU A 582 -1.00 -20.13 -34.06
C LEU A 582 -0.46 -21.54 -34.30
N LEU A 583 0.22 -22.12 -33.30
CA LEU A 583 0.68 -23.52 -33.36
C LEU A 583 -0.50 -24.47 -33.46
N GLY A 584 -1.55 -24.25 -32.67
CA GLY A 584 -2.80 -25.01 -32.71
C GLY A 584 -3.54 -24.97 -34.05
N TRP A 585 -3.46 -23.85 -34.78
CA TRP A 585 -4.13 -23.68 -36.06
C TRP A 585 -3.32 -24.17 -37.26
N ILE A 586 -1.99 -24.07 -37.19
CA ILE A 586 -1.11 -24.29 -38.34
C ILE A 586 -0.38 -25.62 -38.26
N ALA A 587 0.01 -26.05 -37.06
CA ALA A 587 1.01 -27.11 -36.88
C ALA A 587 0.54 -28.32 -36.06
N LEU A 588 -0.54 -28.19 -35.29
CA LEU A 588 -1.07 -29.24 -34.43
C LEU A 588 -2.43 -29.69 -34.90
N ASP A 589 -2.73 -30.96 -34.66
CA ASP A 589 -4.07 -31.49 -34.93
C ASP A 589 -5.08 -30.93 -33.94
N ARG A 590 -6.36 -30.93 -34.33
CA ARG A 590 -7.50 -30.46 -33.52
C ARG A 590 -7.41 -28.99 -33.12
N SER A 591 -7.41 -28.09 -34.10
CA SER A 591 -7.43 -26.63 -33.91
C SER A 591 -8.47 -26.12 -32.90
N TRP A 592 -9.63 -26.78 -32.81
CA TRP A 592 -10.67 -26.49 -31.82
C TRP A 592 -10.20 -26.70 -30.37
N PHE A 593 -9.40 -27.73 -30.10
CA PHE A 593 -8.93 -28.05 -28.75
C PHE A 593 -7.98 -26.98 -28.22
N TRP A 594 -7.02 -26.55 -29.04
CA TRP A 594 -6.09 -25.48 -28.69
C TRP A 594 -6.79 -24.14 -28.51
N THR A 595 -7.81 -23.87 -29.34
CA THR A 595 -8.65 -22.67 -29.21
C THR A 595 -9.42 -22.70 -27.88
N LEU A 596 -10.09 -23.81 -27.55
CA LEU A 596 -10.80 -23.97 -26.28
C LEU A 596 -9.86 -23.95 -25.08
N THR A 597 -8.64 -24.46 -25.21
CA THR A 597 -7.63 -24.42 -24.14
C THR A 597 -7.24 -22.99 -23.82
N VAL A 598 -6.92 -22.18 -24.83
CA VAL A 598 -6.56 -20.77 -24.62
C VAL A 598 -7.72 -19.97 -24.04
N LEU A 599 -8.95 -20.20 -24.55
CA LEU A 599 -10.15 -19.61 -23.96
C LEU A 599 -10.35 -20.07 -22.52
N GLY A 600 -10.13 -21.35 -22.23
CA GLY A 600 -10.23 -21.92 -20.90
C GLY A 600 -9.26 -21.28 -19.90
N ILE A 601 -8.00 -21.11 -20.31
CA ILE A 601 -6.96 -20.42 -19.51
C ILE A 601 -7.40 -19.00 -19.14
N LEU A 602 -8.04 -18.27 -20.05
CA LEU A 602 -8.45 -16.88 -19.84
C LEU A 602 -9.77 -16.74 -19.07
N VAL A 603 -10.72 -17.64 -19.30
CA VAL A 603 -12.12 -17.47 -18.87
C VAL A 603 -12.45 -18.29 -17.62
N VAL A 604 -11.94 -19.51 -17.49
CA VAL A 604 -12.31 -20.42 -16.40
C VAL A 604 -12.04 -19.81 -15.02
N PRO A 605 -10.88 -19.19 -14.73
CA PRO A 605 -10.62 -18.58 -13.43
C PRO A 605 -11.67 -17.51 -13.07
N SER A 606 -12.01 -16.64 -14.03
CA SER A 606 -13.00 -15.58 -13.84
C SER A 606 -14.41 -16.11 -13.63
N VAL A 607 -14.82 -17.15 -14.40
CA VAL A 607 -16.15 -17.78 -14.26
C VAL A 607 -16.28 -18.49 -12.92
N VAL A 608 -15.25 -19.23 -12.50
CA VAL A 608 -15.23 -19.94 -11.22
C VAL A 608 -15.31 -18.96 -10.05
N ALA A 609 -14.53 -17.88 -10.10
CA ALA A 609 -14.57 -16.82 -9.09
C ALA A 609 -15.97 -16.19 -9.01
N THR A 610 -16.50 -15.73 -10.14
CA THR A 610 -17.84 -15.10 -10.21
C THR A 610 -18.94 -16.02 -9.69
N PHE A 611 -18.91 -17.31 -10.08
CA PHE A 611 -19.89 -18.29 -9.64
C PHE A 611 -19.83 -18.52 -8.13
N LEU A 612 -18.63 -18.54 -7.56
CA LEU A 612 -18.46 -18.77 -6.12
C LEU A 612 -18.76 -17.52 -5.29
N ASP A 613 -18.48 -16.33 -5.81
CA ASP A 613 -18.89 -15.07 -5.19
C ASP A 613 -20.43 -14.94 -5.18
N LEU A 614 -21.10 -15.39 -6.26
CA LEU A 614 -22.56 -15.49 -6.30
C LEU A 614 -23.10 -16.44 -5.20
N LEU A 615 -22.38 -17.51 -4.89
CA LEU A 615 -22.76 -18.45 -3.82
C LEU A 615 -22.40 -17.95 -2.41
N ARG A 616 -21.33 -17.15 -2.28
CA ARG A 616 -20.82 -16.63 -1.01
C ARG A 616 -21.50 -15.32 -0.64
N LYS A 617 -22.74 -15.44 -0.19
CA LYS A 617 -23.51 -14.33 0.36
C LYS A 617 -22.94 -13.84 1.69
N ALA A 618 -22.64 -12.54 1.79
CA ALA A 618 -22.30 -11.92 3.07
C ALA A 618 -23.48 -12.07 4.07
N PRO A 619 -23.22 -12.43 5.34
CA PRO A 619 -24.29 -12.73 6.31
C PRO A 619 -25.21 -11.53 6.57
N GLU A 620 -24.72 -10.31 6.38
CA GLU A 620 -25.42 -9.06 6.65
C GLU A 620 -26.25 -8.53 5.46
N VAL A 621 -26.05 -9.07 4.25
CA VAL A 621 -26.70 -8.58 3.01
C VAL A 621 -28.02 -9.33 2.79
N LEU A 622 -29.05 -8.70 2.21
CA LEU A 622 -30.26 -9.41 1.80
C LEU A 622 -30.00 -10.18 0.50
N LEU A 623 -30.64 -11.35 0.30
CA LEU A 623 -30.40 -12.16 -0.91
C LEU A 623 -30.68 -11.38 -2.21
N LEU A 624 -31.71 -10.52 -2.22
CA LEU A 624 -32.07 -9.64 -3.33
C LEU A 624 -31.08 -8.50 -3.60
N GLN A 625 -30.22 -8.17 -2.64
CA GLN A 625 -29.16 -7.17 -2.82
C GLN A 625 -27.82 -7.82 -3.20
N HIS A 626 -27.69 -9.12 -2.93
CA HIS A 626 -26.52 -9.95 -3.28
C HIS A 626 -26.57 -10.48 -4.71
N LEU A 627 -27.78 -10.79 -5.21
CA LEU A 627 -28.06 -11.10 -6.61
C LEU A 627 -28.19 -9.82 -7.43
#